data_AF-A0A9Q1RME0-F1
#
_entry.id   AF-A0A9Q1RME0-F1
#
_cell.length_a   1.000
_cell.length_b   1.000
_cell.length_c   1.000
_cell.angle_alpha   90.00
_cell.angle_beta   90.00
_cell.angle_gamma   90.00
#
_symmetry.space_group_name_H-M   'P 1'
#
loop_
_entity.id
_entity.type
_entity.pdbx_description
1 polymer ?
#
loop_
_entity_poly.entity_id
_entity_poly.type
_entity_poly.pdbx_seq_one_letter_code
_entity_poly.pdbx_strand_id
1 'polypeptide(L)'
;MVFAVMLIIKHEGPRIRKNGNSEPKKESPGLLYQDEVWRPCLKTIHPAWLLAFRVFAFLILLLLLILNVTVDGGEIFYYYTQWTFTLITIYFAIGSILSIYGCYKYHNKVGIDGTDTERLDTENGSQSSIAAKHMGENAPQPSRQTAEFWEYVFQIIFQMNAGAVTLTDCVFWFILVPYLTIKGYKLNFWIINMHSVNVIFLLGDTALNCLRFPWFRIGYFFLWTGIYVIFQWAIHACISIWWPYPFLDLSSALSPLWYLLVALMHIPCYGVFVLVMMLKHHLFSKWFPQSYQCAR
;
A
#
# COMPACT_ATOMS: atom_id res chain seq x y z
N MET A 1 16.85 4.64 -12.88
CA MET A 1 16.31 5.83 -12.17
C MET A 1 15.60 6.78 -13.11
N VAL A 2 16.21 7.26 -14.19
CA VAL A 2 15.58 8.21 -15.16
C VAL A 2 14.23 7.71 -15.69
N PHE A 3 14.16 6.45 -16.17
CA PHE A 3 12.90 5.86 -16.64
C PHE A 3 11.78 5.91 -15.58
N ALA A 4 12.11 5.59 -14.33
CA ALA A 4 11.15 5.62 -13.23
C ALA A 4 10.62 7.03 -12.95
N VAL A 5 11.51 8.03 -12.96
CA VAL A 5 11.14 9.45 -12.81
C VAL A 5 10.26 9.90 -13.98
N MET A 6 10.62 9.57 -15.22
CA MET A 6 9.81 9.88 -16.40
C MET A 6 8.42 9.24 -16.34
N LEU A 7 8.33 7.99 -15.86
CA LEU A 7 7.08 7.26 -15.70
C LEU A 7 6.16 7.96 -14.69
N ILE A 8 6.72 8.41 -13.56
CA ILE A 8 5.99 9.16 -12.52
C ILE A 8 5.54 10.52 -13.07
N ILE A 9 6.44 11.31 -13.66
CA ILE A 9 6.12 12.62 -14.23
C ILE A 9 5.03 12.53 -15.29
N LYS A 10 5.03 11.47 -16.12
CA LYS A 10 4.01 11.28 -17.15
C LYS A 10 2.59 11.11 -16.58
N HIS A 11 2.45 10.50 -15.40
CA HIS A 11 1.15 10.14 -14.84
C HIS A 11 0.70 11.04 -13.68
N GLU A 12 1.64 11.62 -12.94
CA GLU A 12 1.41 12.46 -11.76
C GLU A 12 1.95 13.89 -11.92
N GLY A 13 2.66 14.18 -13.01
CA GLY A 13 3.17 15.53 -13.31
C GLY A 13 2.05 16.53 -13.64
N PRO A 14 2.38 17.84 -13.62
CA PRO A 14 1.40 18.89 -13.85
C PRO A 14 0.74 18.72 -15.23
N ARG A 15 -0.57 18.49 -15.22
CA ARG A 15 -1.36 18.48 -16.45
C ARG A 15 -1.41 19.89 -17.00
N ILE A 16 -0.75 20.13 -18.13
CA ILE A 16 -0.99 21.34 -18.92
C ILE A 16 -2.47 21.32 -19.28
N ARG A 17 -3.24 22.23 -18.69
CA ARG A 17 -4.68 22.37 -18.88
C ARG A 17 -4.89 22.82 -20.33
N LYS A 18 -5.12 21.88 -21.25
CA LYS A 18 -5.61 22.23 -22.59
C LYS A 18 -7.00 22.82 -22.41
N ASN A 19 -7.12 24.13 -22.62
CA ASN A 19 -8.40 24.83 -22.68
C ASN A 19 -9.29 24.16 -23.73
N GLY A 20 -10.54 23.89 -23.35
CA GLY A 20 -11.62 23.54 -24.29
C GLY A 20 -11.72 22.06 -24.66
N ASN A 21 -12.38 21.27 -23.83
CA ASN A 21 -13.60 20.55 -24.22
C ASN A 21 -14.10 19.68 -23.07
N SER A 22 -15.40 19.76 -22.84
CA SER A 22 -16.17 19.04 -21.83
C SER A 22 -16.36 17.58 -22.25
N GLU A 23 -15.29 16.80 -22.28
CA GLU A 23 -15.40 15.34 -22.27
C GLU A 23 -15.62 14.86 -20.83
N PRO A 24 -16.38 13.76 -20.60
CA PRO A 24 -16.53 13.20 -19.27
C PRO A 24 -15.12 12.92 -18.72
N LYS A 25 -14.78 13.58 -17.59
CA LYS A 25 -13.46 13.49 -16.97
C LYS A 25 -13.13 12.02 -16.68
N LYS A 26 -12.39 11.37 -17.60
CA LYS A 26 -11.79 10.06 -17.33
C LYS A 26 -10.90 10.25 -16.10
N GLU A 27 -11.26 9.60 -14.99
CA GLU A 27 -10.52 9.73 -13.72
C GLU A 27 -9.03 9.50 -14.00
N SER A 28 -8.18 10.39 -13.51
CA SER A 28 -6.74 10.22 -13.68
C SER A 28 -6.33 8.90 -13.04
N PRO A 29 -5.50 8.05 -13.68
CA PRO A 29 -5.01 6.82 -13.05
C PRO A 29 -4.22 7.10 -11.76
N GLY A 30 -3.72 8.34 -11.57
CA GLY A 30 -3.10 8.80 -10.33
C GLY A 30 -4.04 9.54 -9.37
N LEU A 31 -5.35 9.62 -9.62
CA LEU A 31 -6.29 10.25 -8.69
C LEU A 31 -6.60 9.28 -7.54
N LEU A 32 -6.41 9.74 -6.31
CA LEU A 32 -6.79 9.03 -5.09
C LEU A 32 -7.92 9.81 -4.41
N TYR A 33 -8.88 9.09 -3.84
CA TYR A 33 -9.93 9.66 -3.01
C TYR A 33 -9.66 9.38 -1.54
N GLN A 34 -10.02 10.34 -0.67
CA GLN A 34 -9.69 10.27 0.75
C GLN A 34 -10.27 9.03 1.44
N ASP A 35 -11.46 8.58 1.04
CA ASP A 35 -12.11 7.42 1.63
C ASP A 35 -11.46 6.09 1.24
N GLU A 36 -10.70 6.02 0.15
CA GLU A 36 -10.09 4.76 -0.32
C GLU A 36 -9.01 4.23 0.63
N VAL A 37 -8.43 5.10 1.47
CA VAL A 37 -7.33 4.74 2.36
C VAL A 37 -7.80 4.02 3.62
N TRP A 38 -9.00 4.33 4.11
CA TRP A 38 -9.52 3.82 5.39
C TRP A 38 -10.83 3.03 5.26
N ARG A 39 -11.42 2.97 4.06
CA ARG A 39 -12.66 2.23 3.83
C ARG A 39 -12.38 0.75 3.55
N PRO A 40 -13.10 -0.17 4.23
CA PRO A 40 -13.05 -1.59 3.92
C PRO A 40 -13.56 -1.92 2.51
N CYS A 41 -13.23 -3.10 2.01
CA CYS A 41 -13.63 -3.57 0.68
C CYS A 41 -15.11 -3.93 0.54
N LEU A 42 -15.74 -4.29 1.65
CA LEU A 42 -17.14 -4.67 1.75
C LEU A 42 -17.88 -3.68 2.66
N LYS A 43 -19.08 -3.24 2.23
CA LYS A 43 -19.98 -2.36 2.99
C LYS A 43 -20.37 -2.94 4.36
N THR A 44 -20.42 -4.26 4.47
CA THR A 44 -20.80 -4.97 5.69
C THR A 44 -19.71 -4.94 6.76
N ILE A 45 -18.46 -4.69 6.38
CA ILE A 45 -17.34 -4.63 7.33
C ILE A 45 -17.28 -3.21 7.90
N HIS A 46 -17.43 -3.10 9.22
CA HIS A 46 -17.26 -1.83 9.92
C HIS A 46 -15.80 -1.35 9.80
N PRO A 47 -15.54 -0.05 9.51
CA PRO A 47 -14.17 0.49 9.38
C PRO A 47 -13.24 0.20 10.57
N ALA A 48 -13.81 0.03 11.77
CA ALA A 48 -13.06 -0.35 12.98
C ALA A 48 -12.32 -1.70 12.85
N TRP A 49 -12.79 -2.65 12.05
CA TRP A 49 -12.07 -3.92 11.83
C TRP A 49 -10.79 -3.73 11.03
N LEU A 50 -10.81 -2.87 10.00
CA LEU A 50 -9.61 -2.51 9.26
C LEU A 50 -8.63 -1.76 10.16
N LEU A 51 -9.13 -0.86 11.01
CA LEU A 51 -8.32 -0.18 12.03
C LEU A 51 -7.65 -1.18 12.98
N ALA A 52 -8.44 -2.08 13.59
CA ALA A 52 -7.93 -3.07 14.53
C ALA A 52 -6.85 -3.95 13.89
N PHE A 53 -7.06 -4.39 12.65
CA PHE A 53 -6.07 -5.15 11.90
C PHE A 53 -4.76 -4.35 11.71
N ARG A 54 -4.84 -3.09 11.28
CA ARG A 54 -3.67 -2.24 11.04
C ARG A 54 -2.89 -1.94 12.31
N VAL A 55 -3.57 -1.67 13.42
CA VAL A 55 -2.95 -1.45 14.73
C VAL A 55 -2.26 -2.73 15.20
N PHE A 56 -2.93 -3.87 15.10
CA PHE A 56 -2.34 -5.16 15.47
C PHE A 56 -1.09 -5.47 14.63
N ALA A 57 -1.18 -5.33 13.30
CA ALA A 57 -0.05 -5.53 12.40
C ALA A 57 1.12 -4.58 12.73
N PHE A 58 0.83 -3.29 12.98
CA PHE A 58 1.84 -2.32 13.38
C PHE A 58 2.56 -2.73 14.67
N LEU A 59 1.82 -3.11 15.72
CA LEU A 59 2.41 -3.49 17.00
C LEU A 59 3.30 -4.74 16.88
N ILE A 60 2.86 -5.76 16.13
CA ILE A 60 3.64 -6.98 15.91
C ILE A 60 4.90 -6.68 15.09
N LEU A 61 4.77 -5.96 13.97
CA LEU A 61 5.90 -5.59 13.13
C LEU A 61 6.91 -4.72 13.88
N LEU A 62 6.44 -3.74 14.65
CA LEU A 62 7.31 -2.88 15.46
C LEU A 62 8.04 -3.68 16.54
N LEU A 63 7.35 -4.58 17.23
CA LEU A 63 7.96 -5.45 18.23
C LEU A 63 9.05 -6.31 17.60
N LEU A 64 8.76 -6.95 16.46
CA LEU A 64 9.75 -7.76 15.73
C LEU A 64 10.93 -6.93 15.24
N LEU A 65 10.71 -5.69 14.79
CA LEU A 65 11.78 -4.78 14.38
C LEU A 65 12.69 -4.45 15.56
N ILE A 66 12.10 -4.08 16.70
CA ILE A 66 12.86 -3.76 17.92
C ILE A 66 13.65 -4.99 18.37
N LEU A 67 13.02 -6.15 18.45
CA LEU A 67 13.68 -7.39 18.85
C LEU A 67 14.86 -7.72 17.94
N ASN A 68 14.67 -7.59 16.62
CA ASN A 68 15.75 -7.83 15.66
C ASN A 68 16.93 -6.89 15.85
N VAL A 69 16.67 -5.58 16.02
CA VAL A 69 17.71 -4.58 16.32
C VAL A 69 18.41 -4.87 17.65
N THR A 70 17.68 -5.33 18.67
CA THR A 70 18.27 -5.63 19.99
C THR A 70 19.15 -6.87 20.00
N VAL A 71 18.83 -7.87 19.17
CA VAL A 71 19.54 -9.16 19.12
C VAL A 71 20.72 -9.09 18.15
N ASP A 72 20.48 -8.60 16.93
CA ASP A 72 21.44 -8.63 15.82
C ASP A 72 22.16 -7.27 15.61
N GLY A 73 21.78 -6.24 16.37
CA GLY A 73 22.39 -4.92 16.33
C GLY A 73 21.90 -4.03 15.17
N GLY A 74 22.50 -2.84 15.03
CA GLY A 74 22.12 -1.86 14.00
C GLY A 74 22.65 -2.17 12.59
N GLU A 75 23.64 -3.05 12.47
CA GLU A 75 24.25 -3.42 11.18
C GLU A 75 23.27 -4.14 10.24
N ILE A 76 22.18 -4.70 10.79
CA ILE A 76 21.10 -5.30 10.00
C ILE A 76 20.51 -4.31 8.99
N PHE A 77 20.56 -2.99 9.25
CA PHE A 77 20.07 -1.96 8.34
C PHE A 77 20.92 -1.80 7.07
N TYR A 78 22.02 -2.54 6.93
CA TYR A 78 22.72 -2.70 5.66
C TYR A 78 21.97 -3.62 4.68
N TYR A 79 21.02 -4.43 5.15
CA TYR A 79 20.27 -5.33 4.28
C TYR A 79 18.97 -4.69 3.77
N TYR A 80 18.69 -4.90 2.48
CA TYR A 80 17.47 -4.41 1.83
C TYR A 80 16.19 -5.04 2.41
N THR A 81 16.30 -6.26 2.95
CA THR A 81 15.22 -6.93 3.67
C THR A 81 14.80 -6.14 4.90
N GLN A 82 15.74 -5.55 5.65
CA GLN A 82 15.42 -4.69 6.80
C GLN A 82 14.82 -3.35 6.39
N TRP A 83 15.30 -2.76 5.28
CA TRP A 83 14.67 -1.58 4.69
C TRP A 83 13.20 -1.85 4.35
N THR A 84 12.93 -3.00 3.75
CA THR A 84 11.57 -3.44 3.40
C THR A 84 10.73 -3.69 4.65
N PHE A 85 11.26 -4.37 5.67
CA PHE A 85 10.59 -4.61 6.95
C PHE A 85 10.27 -3.31 7.72
N THR A 86 11.15 -2.33 7.63
CA THR A 86 10.94 -1.00 8.21
C THR A 86 9.87 -0.23 7.44
N LEU A 87 9.90 -0.27 6.11
CA LEU A 87 8.94 0.42 5.25
C LEU A 87 7.51 -0.13 5.43
N ILE A 88 7.34 -1.45 5.63
CA ILE A 88 6.03 -2.04 5.94
C ILE A 88 5.58 -1.70 7.37
N THR A 89 6.49 -1.58 8.32
CA THR A 89 6.16 -1.09 9.67
C THR A 89 5.65 0.35 9.61
N ILE A 90 6.33 1.24 8.86
CA ILE A 90 5.90 2.63 8.63
C ILE A 90 4.55 2.67 7.92
N TYR A 91 4.33 1.80 6.92
CA TYR A 91 3.05 1.67 6.24
C TYR A 91 1.90 1.42 7.21
N PHE A 92 2.03 0.44 8.11
CA PHE A 92 1.00 0.14 9.09
C PHE A 92 0.85 1.23 10.15
N ALA A 93 1.91 1.96 10.49
CA ALA A 93 1.83 3.12 11.37
C ALA A 93 0.95 4.23 10.76
N ILE A 94 1.27 4.65 9.53
CA ILE A 94 0.51 5.68 8.80
C ILE A 94 -0.93 5.18 8.54
N GLY A 95 -1.08 3.92 8.14
CA GLY A 95 -2.39 3.30 7.90
C GLY A 95 -3.27 3.27 9.12
N SER A 96 -2.69 3.05 10.31
CA SER A 96 -3.42 3.09 11.59
C SER A 96 -3.93 4.51 11.87
N ILE A 97 -3.09 5.53 11.70
CA ILE A 97 -3.47 6.94 11.89
C ILE A 97 -4.61 7.33 10.93
N LEU A 98 -4.47 7.00 9.64
CA LEU A 98 -5.49 7.30 8.63
C LEU A 98 -6.80 6.52 8.88
N SER A 99 -6.71 5.29 9.37
CA SER A 99 -7.88 4.51 9.79
C SER A 99 -8.57 5.08 11.02
N ILE A 100 -7.84 5.63 12.00
CA ILE A 100 -8.44 6.31 13.16
C ILE A 100 -9.24 7.53 12.67
N TYR A 101 -8.62 8.37 11.83
CA TYR A 101 -9.29 9.53 11.24
C TYR A 101 -10.53 9.13 10.43
N GLY A 102 -10.42 8.07 9.64
CA GLY A 102 -11.53 7.49 8.88
C GLY A 102 -12.69 7.00 9.74
N CYS A 103 -12.39 6.28 10.83
CA CYS A 103 -13.38 5.83 11.80
C CYS A 103 -14.09 7.00 12.48
N TYR A 104 -13.35 8.06 12.84
CA TYR A 104 -13.93 9.28 13.40
C TYR A 104 -14.91 9.95 12.42
N LYS A 105 -14.49 10.12 11.15
CA LYS A 105 -15.34 10.68 10.08
C LYS A 105 -16.58 9.80 9.81
N TYR A 106 -16.42 8.49 9.85
CA TYR A 106 -17.52 7.53 9.68
C TYR A 106 -18.55 7.65 10.81
N HIS A 107 -18.09 7.70 12.06
CA HIS A 107 -18.97 7.82 13.23
C HIS A 107 -19.75 9.13 13.21
N ASN A 108 -19.09 10.26 12.92
CA ASN A 108 -19.76 11.56 12.81
C ASN A 108 -20.81 11.57 11.70
N LYS A 109 -20.55 10.89 10.57
CA LYS A 109 -21.51 10.81 9.46
C LYS A 109 -22.76 10.00 9.82
N VAL A 110 -22.59 8.88 10.52
CA VAL A 110 -23.72 8.06 11.00
C VAL A 110 -24.49 8.80 12.10
N GLY A 111 -23.81 9.56 12.97
CA GLY A 111 -24.44 10.37 14.01
C GLY A 111 -25.36 11.46 13.45
N ILE A 112 -24.94 12.15 12.38
CA ILE A 112 -25.74 13.20 11.73
C ILE A 112 -27.00 12.61 11.05
N ASP A 113 -26.84 11.52 10.29
CA ASP A 113 -27.95 10.84 9.59
C ASP A 113 -28.99 10.24 10.58
N GLY A 114 -28.52 9.79 11.75
CA GLY A 114 -29.37 9.32 12.85
C GLY A 114 -30.15 10.45 13.53
N THR A 115 -29.53 11.61 13.78
CA THR A 115 -30.21 12.76 14.41
C THR A 115 -31.23 13.46 13.51
N ASP A 116 -31.07 13.39 12.19
CA ASP A 116 -32.07 13.91 11.24
C ASP A 116 -33.31 13.00 11.14
N THR A 117 -33.17 11.71 11.51
CA THR A 117 -34.30 10.78 11.60
C THR A 117 -35.07 10.94 12.91
N GLU A 118 -34.39 11.22 14.04
CA GLU A 118 -35.05 11.41 15.34
C GLU A 118 -35.68 12.79 15.54
N ARG A 119 -35.29 13.82 14.76
CA ARG A 119 -35.90 15.15 14.83
C ARG A 119 -37.27 15.28 14.15
N LEU A 120 -37.73 14.26 13.44
CA LEU A 120 -39.05 14.26 12.80
C LEU A 120 -40.18 13.74 13.71
N ASP A 121 -39.87 13.19 14.88
CA ASP A 121 -40.86 12.49 15.72
C ASP A 121 -41.24 13.23 17.02
N THR A 122 -40.85 14.50 17.23
CA THR A 122 -41.15 15.19 18.51
C THR A 122 -41.80 16.56 18.42
N GLU A 123 -42.09 17.14 17.25
CA GLU A 123 -42.85 18.39 17.23
C GLU A 123 -43.88 18.48 16.10
N ASN A 124 -45.11 18.74 16.54
CA ASN A 124 -46.27 19.26 15.82
C ASN A 124 -47.20 18.29 15.08
N GLY A 125 -48.38 18.15 15.70
CA GLY A 125 -49.62 17.85 14.98
C GLY A 125 -50.03 18.97 14.01
N SER A 126 -51.06 18.63 13.25
CA SER A 126 -51.83 19.48 12.33
C SER A 126 -51.24 19.67 10.93
N GLN A 127 -51.68 18.79 10.04
CA GLN A 127 -52.16 19.08 8.67
C GLN A 127 -51.38 20.15 7.86
N SER A 128 -50.38 19.70 7.11
CA SER A 128 -50.18 20.14 5.71
C SER A 128 -49.32 19.12 4.96
N SER A 129 -49.80 17.88 4.89
CA SER A 129 -49.32 16.90 3.94
C SER A 129 -49.89 17.25 2.56
N ILE A 130 -49.01 17.60 1.60
CA ILE A 130 -49.08 17.24 0.16
C ILE A 130 -48.08 18.05 -0.69
N ALA A 131 -47.56 19.20 -0.24
CA ALA A 131 -46.66 20.01 -1.09
C ALA A 131 -45.16 19.61 -1.08
N ALA A 132 -44.71 18.77 -0.14
CA ALA A 132 -43.27 18.47 0.03
C ALA A 132 -42.79 17.14 -0.59
N LYS A 133 -43.63 16.43 -1.35
CA LYS A 133 -43.29 15.10 -1.91
C LYS A 133 -42.67 15.12 -3.32
N HIS A 134 -42.41 16.28 -3.92
CA HIS A 134 -41.92 16.40 -5.30
C HIS A 134 -40.58 17.13 -5.47
N MET A 135 -39.65 17.02 -4.51
CA MET A 135 -38.29 17.58 -4.69
C MET A 135 -37.17 16.66 -4.18
N GLY A 136 -37.37 15.35 -4.29
CA GLY A 136 -36.43 14.32 -3.81
C GLY A 136 -35.72 13.51 -4.90
N GLU A 137 -35.46 14.06 -6.09
CA GLU A 137 -34.85 13.28 -7.19
C GLU A 137 -33.57 13.87 -7.80
N ASN A 138 -33.01 14.96 -7.25
CA ASN A 138 -31.77 15.56 -7.78
C ASN A 138 -30.83 16.07 -6.68
N ALA A 139 -30.59 15.30 -5.62
CA ALA A 139 -29.46 15.56 -4.75
C ALA A 139 -28.17 15.04 -5.44
N PRO A 140 -27.24 15.91 -5.89
CA PRO A 140 -25.97 15.44 -6.42
C PRO A 140 -25.26 14.63 -5.35
N GLN A 141 -24.77 13.43 -5.71
CA GLN A 141 -23.94 12.63 -4.81
C GLN A 141 -22.84 13.54 -4.23
N PRO A 142 -22.60 13.55 -2.91
CA PRO A 142 -21.57 14.41 -2.35
C PRO A 142 -20.26 14.11 -3.06
N SER A 143 -19.71 15.12 -3.73
CA SER A 143 -18.49 15.01 -4.53
C SER A 143 -17.40 14.38 -3.66
N ARG A 144 -16.92 13.20 -4.06
CA ARG A 144 -15.92 12.44 -3.33
C ARG A 144 -14.66 13.30 -3.18
N GLN A 145 -14.26 13.56 -1.93
CA GLN A 145 -13.14 14.47 -1.64
C GLN A 145 -11.82 13.85 -2.15
N THR A 146 -11.08 14.62 -2.94
CA THR A 146 -9.73 14.23 -3.39
C THR A 146 -8.81 14.04 -2.20
N ALA A 147 -7.95 13.05 -2.26
CA ALA A 147 -7.02 12.73 -1.19
C ALA A 147 -5.97 13.82 -1.01
N GLU A 148 -5.51 14.01 0.23
CA GLU A 148 -4.46 14.96 0.57
C GLU A 148 -3.07 14.28 0.48
N PHE A 149 -2.03 15.03 0.82
CA PHE A 149 -0.64 14.59 0.68
C PHE A 149 -0.35 13.26 1.38
N TRP A 150 -0.86 13.07 2.61
CA TRP A 150 -0.57 11.87 3.41
C TRP A 150 -1.21 10.60 2.87
N GLU A 151 -2.40 10.70 2.28
CA GLU A 151 -3.05 9.57 1.61
C GLU A 151 -2.28 9.14 0.36
N TYR A 152 -1.74 10.11 -0.40
CA TYR A 152 -0.86 9.83 -1.53
C TYR A 152 0.42 9.11 -1.09
N VAL A 153 1.08 9.63 -0.04
CA VAL A 153 2.26 8.99 0.57
C VAL A 153 1.93 7.56 1.01
N PHE A 154 0.81 7.36 1.70
CA PHE A 154 0.37 6.04 2.13
C PHE A 154 0.20 5.06 0.96
N GLN A 155 -0.44 5.49 -0.12
CA GLN A 155 -0.64 4.65 -1.31
C GLN A 155 0.68 4.34 -2.05
N ILE A 156 1.61 5.30 -2.10
CA ILE A 156 2.93 5.09 -2.70
C ILE A 156 3.73 4.07 -1.88
N ILE A 157 3.75 4.22 -0.55
CA ILE A 157 4.41 3.28 0.36
C ILE A 157 3.80 1.87 0.23
N PHE A 158 2.47 1.75 0.12
CA PHE A 158 1.80 0.47 -0.13
C PHE A 158 2.35 -0.25 -1.37
N GLN A 159 2.50 0.48 -2.48
CA GLN A 159 2.97 -0.10 -3.74
C GLN A 159 4.46 -0.40 -3.74
N MET A 160 5.26 0.45 -3.08
CA MET A 160 6.67 0.16 -2.84
C MET A 160 6.81 -1.13 -2.03
N ASN A 161 6.04 -1.29 -0.95
CA ASN A 161 6.02 -2.51 -0.14
C ASN A 161 5.53 -3.73 -0.94
N ALA A 162 4.49 -3.59 -1.76
CA ALA A 162 4.00 -4.67 -2.62
C ALA A 162 5.09 -5.23 -3.55
N GLY A 163 5.85 -4.34 -4.20
CA GLY A 163 6.98 -4.73 -5.02
C GLY A 163 8.14 -5.30 -4.21
N ALA A 164 8.55 -4.58 -3.16
CA ALA A 164 9.72 -4.91 -2.34
C ALA A 164 9.55 -6.23 -1.59
N VAL A 165 8.41 -6.44 -0.90
CA VAL A 165 8.11 -7.68 -0.19
C VAL A 165 8.06 -8.86 -1.16
N THR A 166 7.38 -8.72 -2.29
CA THR A 166 7.34 -9.81 -3.29
C THR A 166 8.73 -10.13 -3.82
N LEU A 167 9.56 -9.12 -4.11
CA LEU A 167 10.94 -9.33 -4.56
C LEU A 167 11.79 -10.04 -3.50
N THR A 168 11.80 -9.52 -2.26
CA THR A 168 12.63 -10.07 -1.19
C THR A 168 12.21 -11.50 -0.85
N ASP A 169 10.91 -11.78 -0.87
CA ASP A 169 10.37 -13.09 -0.50
C ASP A 169 10.55 -14.10 -1.62
N CYS A 170 10.37 -13.71 -2.89
CA CYS A 170 10.67 -14.60 -4.01
C CYS A 170 12.14 -15.00 -4.01
N VAL A 171 13.05 -14.03 -3.81
CA VAL A 171 14.49 -14.33 -3.73
C VAL A 171 14.80 -15.20 -2.52
N PHE A 172 14.22 -14.89 -1.36
CA PHE A 172 14.45 -15.67 -0.14
C PHE A 172 13.97 -17.11 -0.29
N TRP A 173 12.69 -17.32 -0.62
CA TRP A 173 12.07 -18.64 -0.63
C TRP A 173 12.47 -19.51 -1.82
N PHE A 174 12.66 -18.93 -3.01
CA PHE A 174 12.93 -19.72 -4.21
C PHE A 174 14.42 -19.82 -4.56
N ILE A 175 15.27 -18.93 -4.03
CA ILE A 175 16.71 -18.93 -4.34
C ILE A 175 17.53 -19.24 -3.08
N LEU A 176 17.38 -18.44 -2.02
CA LEU A 176 18.24 -18.56 -0.84
C LEU A 176 17.95 -19.82 0.00
N VAL A 177 16.68 -20.10 0.31
CA VAL A 177 16.30 -21.26 1.12
C VAL A 177 16.74 -22.59 0.50
N PRO A 178 16.50 -22.88 -0.80
CA PRO A 178 17.00 -24.09 -1.43
C PRO A 178 18.52 -24.17 -1.43
N TYR A 179 19.21 -23.05 -1.73
CA TYR A 179 20.66 -23.00 -1.74
C TYR A 179 21.26 -23.30 -0.34
N LEU A 180 20.74 -22.66 0.70
CA LEU A 180 21.21 -22.84 2.08
C LEU A 180 20.90 -24.24 2.60
N THR A 181 19.74 -24.81 2.23
CA THR A 181 19.36 -26.18 2.58
C THR A 181 20.32 -27.20 1.96
N ILE A 182 20.68 -27.05 0.68
CA ILE A 182 21.66 -27.91 0.01
C ILE A 182 23.04 -27.82 0.69
N LYS A 183 23.41 -26.64 1.19
CA LYS A 183 24.68 -26.39 1.89
C LYS A 183 24.65 -26.77 3.38
N GLY A 184 23.52 -27.23 3.91
CA GLY A 184 23.38 -27.65 5.31
C GLY A 184 23.32 -26.50 6.32
N TYR A 185 23.10 -25.26 5.87
CA TYR A 185 22.97 -24.11 6.77
C TYR A 185 21.60 -24.10 7.46
N LYS A 186 21.59 -23.86 8.77
CA LYS A 186 20.35 -23.62 9.52
C LYS A 186 19.88 -22.18 9.28
N LEU A 187 18.64 -22.03 8.82
CA LEU A 187 18.03 -20.72 8.62
C LEU A 187 17.79 -20.02 9.96
N ASN A 188 18.07 -18.72 10.03
CA ASN A 188 17.77 -17.91 11.21
C ASN A 188 16.25 -17.72 11.34
N PHE A 189 15.72 -17.97 12.54
CA PHE A 189 14.30 -17.80 12.88
C PHE A 189 13.80 -16.39 12.55
N TRP A 190 14.59 -15.35 12.85
CA TRP A 190 14.21 -13.96 12.61
C TRP A 190 14.03 -13.67 11.12
N ILE A 191 14.94 -14.18 10.29
CA ILE A 191 14.88 -13.99 8.84
C ILE A 191 13.63 -14.68 8.27
N ILE A 192 13.37 -15.92 8.65
CA ILE A 192 12.14 -16.64 8.22
C ILE A 192 10.88 -15.89 8.65
N ASN A 193 10.86 -15.41 9.89
CA ASN A 193 9.72 -14.71 10.45
C ASN A 193 9.44 -13.41 9.69
N MET A 194 10.48 -12.61 9.39
CA MET A 194 10.32 -11.35 8.67
C MET A 194 9.72 -11.51 7.28
N HIS A 195 10.21 -12.48 6.50
CA HIS A 195 9.64 -12.77 5.17
C HIS A 195 8.18 -13.25 5.31
N SER A 196 7.93 -14.24 6.16
CA SER A 196 6.57 -14.79 6.33
C SER A 196 5.55 -13.74 6.79
N VAL A 197 5.90 -12.96 7.81
CA VAL A 197 4.99 -12.00 8.47
C VAL A 197 4.68 -10.81 7.56
N ASN A 198 5.66 -10.32 6.79
CA ASN A 198 5.46 -9.22 5.85
C ASN A 198 4.38 -9.53 4.80
N VAL A 199 4.49 -10.69 4.14
CA VAL A 199 3.53 -11.11 3.13
C VAL A 199 2.15 -11.30 3.75
N ILE A 200 2.06 -11.94 4.91
CA ILE A 200 0.78 -12.19 5.59
C ILE A 200 0.06 -10.87 5.91
N PHE A 201 0.74 -9.92 6.55
CA PHE A 201 0.10 -8.66 6.92
C PHE A 201 -0.23 -7.81 5.69
N LEU A 202 0.67 -7.73 4.71
CA LEU A 202 0.42 -6.94 3.50
C LEU A 202 -0.75 -7.49 2.69
N LEU A 203 -0.84 -8.82 2.51
CA LEU A 203 -1.96 -9.47 1.84
C LEU A 203 -3.25 -9.35 2.65
N GLY A 204 -3.18 -9.45 3.98
CA GLY A 204 -4.32 -9.23 4.87
C GLY A 204 -4.89 -7.81 4.75
N ASP A 205 -4.04 -6.78 4.80
CA ASP A 205 -4.49 -5.39 4.61
C ASP A 205 -5.07 -5.21 3.20
N THR A 206 -4.40 -5.79 2.20
CA THR A 206 -4.86 -5.79 0.81
C THR A 206 -6.23 -6.42 0.67
N ALA A 207 -6.50 -7.54 1.34
CA ALA A 207 -7.81 -8.18 1.30
C ALA A 207 -8.89 -7.27 1.91
N LEU A 208 -8.58 -6.55 2.99
CA LEU A 208 -9.56 -5.76 3.73
C LEU A 208 -9.79 -4.35 3.18
N ASN A 209 -8.80 -3.70 2.56
CA ASN A 209 -8.87 -2.30 2.15
C ASN A 209 -9.50 -2.09 0.75
N CYS A 210 -9.83 -0.85 0.36
CA CYS A 210 -10.27 -0.48 -0.99
C CYS A 210 -9.20 0.24 -1.82
N LEU A 211 -7.93 0.16 -1.43
CA LEU A 211 -6.88 0.97 -2.03
C LEU A 211 -6.63 0.56 -3.48
N ARG A 212 -6.61 1.53 -4.39
CA ARG A 212 -6.31 1.31 -5.81
C ARG A 212 -4.82 0.99 -6.01
N PHE A 213 -4.50 0.19 -7.02
CA PHE A 213 -3.13 -0.20 -7.37
C PHE A 213 -2.77 0.20 -8.81
N PRO A 214 -2.57 1.50 -9.11
CA PRO A 214 -2.11 1.93 -10.42
C PRO A 214 -0.73 1.35 -10.78
N TRP A 215 -0.64 0.84 -12.02
CA TRP A 215 0.54 0.13 -12.48
C TRP A 215 1.78 1.02 -12.63
N PHE A 216 1.60 2.28 -13.06
CA PHE A 216 2.70 3.20 -13.32
C PHE A 216 3.56 3.52 -12.08
N ARG A 217 3.05 3.28 -10.88
CA ARG A 217 3.75 3.52 -9.62
C ARG A 217 4.80 2.47 -9.26
N ILE A 218 4.98 1.46 -10.12
CA ILE A 218 6.21 0.65 -10.16
C ILE A 218 7.48 1.54 -10.22
N GLY A 219 7.37 2.76 -10.76
CA GLY A 219 8.44 3.76 -10.72
C GLY A 219 8.97 4.02 -9.30
N TYR A 220 8.10 4.14 -8.30
CA TYR A 220 8.52 4.35 -6.91
C TYR A 220 9.26 3.14 -6.34
N PHE A 221 8.86 1.92 -6.71
CA PHE A 221 9.58 0.71 -6.33
C PHE A 221 10.99 0.67 -6.94
N PHE A 222 11.14 1.03 -8.22
CA PHE A 222 12.47 1.19 -8.82
C PHE A 222 13.30 2.23 -8.10
N LEU A 223 12.73 3.40 -7.78
CA LEU A 223 13.42 4.46 -7.05
C LEU A 223 13.89 3.99 -5.66
N TRP A 224 13.04 3.26 -4.94
CA TRP A 224 13.37 2.70 -3.64
C TRP A 224 14.60 1.79 -3.68
N THR A 225 14.62 0.84 -4.61
CA THR A 225 15.77 -0.04 -4.79
C THR A 225 17.01 0.72 -5.24
N GLY A 226 16.84 1.74 -6.09
CA GLY A 226 17.95 2.59 -6.52
C GLY A 226 18.56 3.39 -5.37
N ILE A 227 17.72 3.94 -4.48
CA ILE A 227 18.17 4.64 -3.27
C ILE A 227 18.95 3.68 -2.37
N TYR A 228 18.46 2.45 -2.19
CA TYR A 228 19.20 1.43 -1.43
C TYR A 228 20.58 1.14 -2.03
N VAL A 229 20.67 0.99 -3.35
CA VAL A 229 21.96 0.78 -4.03
C VAL A 229 22.88 1.98 -3.77
N ILE A 230 22.41 3.21 -3.97
CA ILE A 230 23.21 4.42 -3.72
C ILE A 230 23.69 4.47 -2.26
N PHE A 231 22.82 4.15 -1.31
CA PHE A 231 23.16 4.05 0.11
C PHE A 231 24.27 3.03 0.37
N GLN A 232 24.19 1.83 -0.22
CA GLN A 232 25.23 0.81 -0.08
C GLN A 232 26.58 1.27 -0.63
N TRP A 233 26.56 1.88 -1.81
CA TRP A 233 27.76 2.43 -2.42
C TRP A 233 28.38 3.56 -1.58
N ALA A 234 27.55 4.44 -1.03
CA ALA A 234 28.02 5.51 -0.15
C ALA A 234 28.64 4.96 1.13
N ILE A 235 28.02 3.96 1.77
CA ILE A 235 28.59 3.32 2.96
C ILE A 235 29.90 2.65 2.63
N HIS A 236 29.96 1.84 1.58
CA HIS A 236 31.17 1.11 1.21
C HIS A 236 32.34 2.05 0.84
N ALA A 237 32.04 3.25 0.31
CA ALA A 237 33.05 4.28 0.07
C ALA A 237 33.56 4.94 1.36
N CYS A 238 32.73 5.02 2.40
CA CYS A 238 33.08 5.65 3.68
C CYS A 238 33.72 4.68 4.67
N ILE A 239 33.30 3.41 4.66
CA ILE A 239 33.77 2.36 5.57
C ILE A 239 34.03 1.06 4.81
N SER A 240 35.15 0.41 5.14
CA SER A 240 35.52 -0.88 4.54
C SER A 240 34.68 -2.02 5.13
N ILE A 241 33.50 -2.24 4.58
CA ILE A 241 32.61 -3.36 4.91
C ILE A 241 32.55 -4.37 3.76
N TRP A 242 32.27 -5.63 4.07
CA TRP A 242 31.94 -6.61 3.03
C TRP A 242 30.58 -6.30 2.39
N TRP A 243 30.40 -6.63 1.13
CA TRP A 243 29.14 -6.38 0.43
C TRP A 243 28.00 -7.21 1.03
N PRO A 244 26.87 -6.61 1.46
CA PRO A 244 25.77 -7.38 2.02
C PRO A 244 25.13 -8.33 0.99
N TYR A 245 25.30 -8.02 -0.31
CA TYR A 245 24.84 -8.88 -1.39
C TYR A 245 25.94 -9.05 -2.45
N PRO A 246 26.17 -10.30 -2.94
CA PRO A 246 27.19 -10.56 -3.96
C PRO A 246 26.99 -9.78 -5.26
N PHE A 247 25.75 -9.45 -5.64
CA PHE A 247 25.46 -8.70 -6.86
C PHE A 247 25.91 -7.23 -6.80
N LEU A 248 26.19 -6.70 -5.60
CA LEU A 248 26.69 -5.33 -5.46
C LEU A 248 28.18 -5.24 -5.82
N ASP A 249 28.91 -6.34 -5.72
CA ASP A 249 30.33 -6.40 -6.04
C ASP A 249 30.60 -6.28 -7.55
N LEU A 250 31.35 -5.24 -7.94
CA LEU A 250 31.74 -4.99 -9.32
C LEU A 250 33.01 -5.72 -9.75
N SER A 251 33.67 -6.45 -8.84
CA SER A 251 34.89 -7.21 -9.16
C SER A 251 34.64 -8.28 -10.22
N SER A 252 33.41 -8.80 -10.31
CA SER A 252 32.99 -9.77 -11.31
C SER A 252 32.67 -9.11 -12.65
N ALA A 253 33.18 -9.69 -13.73
CA ALA A 253 32.80 -9.31 -15.11
C ALA A 253 31.30 -9.51 -15.40
N LEU A 254 30.61 -10.35 -14.62
CA LEU A 254 29.16 -10.59 -14.73
C LEU A 254 28.33 -9.55 -13.95
N SER A 255 28.96 -8.61 -13.24
CA SER A 255 28.24 -7.61 -12.45
C SER A 255 27.17 -6.85 -13.26
N PRO A 256 27.39 -6.38 -14.51
CA PRO A 256 26.34 -5.68 -15.26
C PRO A 256 25.10 -6.55 -15.50
N LEU A 257 25.30 -7.87 -15.70
CA LEU A 257 24.20 -8.82 -15.89
C LEU A 257 23.42 -9.04 -14.59
N TRP A 258 24.08 -9.05 -13.44
CA TRP A 258 23.40 -9.15 -12.15
C TRP A 258 22.53 -7.92 -11.86
N TYR A 259 23.05 -6.71 -12.09
CA TYR A 259 22.27 -5.48 -11.95
C TYR A 259 21.08 -5.45 -12.92
N LEU A 260 21.28 -5.89 -14.17
CA LEU A 260 20.21 -6.00 -15.15
C LEU A 260 19.15 -7.02 -14.71
N LEU A 261 19.57 -8.19 -14.21
CA LEU A 261 18.66 -9.23 -13.73
C LEU A 261 17.81 -8.72 -12.56
N VAL A 262 18.42 -8.10 -11.55
CA VAL A 262 17.70 -7.52 -10.41
C VAL A 262 16.72 -6.46 -10.89
N ALA A 263 17.12 -5.57 -11.81
CA ALA A 263 16.22 -4.57 -12.39
C ALA A 263 15.04 -5.22 -13.13
N LEU A 264 15.29 -6.26 -13.93
CA LEU A 264 14.23 -6.98 -14.65
C LEU A 264 13.27 -7.70 -13.69
N MET A 265 13.76 -8.25 -12.57
CA MET A 265 12.93 -8.92 -11.56
C MET A 265 11.89 -8.01 -10.90
N HIS A 266 12.06 -6.69 -10.93
CA HIS A 266 11.05 -5.77 -10.39
C HIS A 266 9.72 -5.88 -11.14
N ILE A 267 9.76 -6.13 -12.45
CA ILE A 267 8.57 -6.23 -13.30
C ILE A 267 7.71 -7.44 -12.93
N PRO A 268 8.20 -8.69 -12.92
CA PRO A 268 7.40 -9.84 -12.52
C PRO A 268 7.02 -9.78 -11.03
N CYS A 269 7.89 -9.34 -10.12
CA CYS A 269 7.55 -9.25 -8.70
C CYS A 269 6.42 -8.23 -8.44
N TYR A 270 6.48 -7.05 -9.07
CA TYR A 270 5.37 -6.09 -9.01
C TYR A 270 4.12 -6.63 -9.71
N GLY A 271 4.31 -7.32 -10.85
CA GLY A 271 3.25 -7.95 -11.63
C GLY A 271 2.47 -9.02 -10.85
N VAL A 272 3.13 -9.84 -10.03
CA VAL A 272 2.47 -10.81 -9.15
C VAL A 272 1.49 -10.11 -8.22
N PHE A 273 1.87 -8.98 -7.61
CA PHE A 273 0.97 -8.25 -6.73
C PHE A 273 -0.19 -7.59 -7.50
N VAL A 274 0.06 -7.13 -8.73
CA VAL A 274 -1.01 -6.66 -9.62
C VAL A 274 -2.02 -7.77 -9.89
N LEU A 275 -1.56 -9.00 -10.15
CA LEU A 275 -2.43 -10.16 -10.33
C LEU A 275 -3.25 -10.48 -9.07
N VAL A 276 -2.64 -10.36 -7.88
CA VAL A 276 -3.35 -10.49 -6.60
C VAL A 276 -4.47 -9.46 -6.48
N MET A 277 -4.21 -8.20 -6.83
CA MET A 277 -5.22 -7.13 -6.83
C MET A 277 -6.35 -7.42 -7.82
N MET A 278 -6.03 -7.85 -9.04
CA MET A 278 -7.02 -8.22 -10.05
C MET A 278 -7.88 -9.41 -9.58
N LEU A 279 -7.24 -10.44 -8.99
CA LEU A 279 -7.91 -11.60 -8.45
C LEU A 279 -8.86 -11.22 -7.31
N LYS A 280 -8.40 -10.39 -6.36
CA LYS A 280 -9.24 -9.84 -5.28
C LYS A 280 -10.48 -9.16 -5.85
N HIS A 281 -10.30 -8.23 -6.79
CA HIS A 281 -11.41 -7.49 -7.38
C HIS A 281 -12.40 -8.42 -8.08
N HIS A 282 -11.90 -9.40 -8.83
CA HIS A 282 -12.74 -10.39 -9.51
C HIS A 282 -13.53 -11.26 -8.51
N LEU A 283 -12.86 -11.84 -7.51
CA LEU A 283 -13.48 -12.70 -6.51
C LEU A 283 -14.53 -11.96 -5.69
N PHE A 284 -14.22 -10.75 -5.20
CA PHE A 284 -15.15 -10.02 -4.33
C PHE A 284 -16.32 -9.44 -5.10
N SER A 285 -16.12 -9.02 -6.35
CA SER A 285 -17.24 -8.61 -7.21
C SER A 285 -18.17 -9.79 -7.53
N LYS A 286 -17.63 -11.01 -7.65
CA LYS A 286 -18.41 -12.22 -7.94
C LYS A 286 -19.14 -12.76 -6.70
N TRP A 287 -18.46 -12.81 -5.56
CA TRP A 287 -18.99 -13.41 -4.32
C TRP A 287 -19.84 -12.44 -3.51
N PHE A 288 -19.58 -11.13 -3.59
CA PHE A 288 -20.27 -10.11 -2.79
C PHE A 288 -20.76 -8.92 -3.64
N PRO A 289 -21.57 -9.14 -4.70
CA PRO A 289 -21.91 -8.11 -5.67
C PRO A 289 -22.64 -6.88 -5.07
N GLN A 290 -23.44 -7.07 -4.01
CA GLN A 290 -24.19 -5.97 -3.38
C GLN A 290 -23.35 -5.20 -2.34
N SER A 291 -22.42 -5.89 -1.69
CA SER A 291 -21.61 -5.36 -0.58
C SER A 291 -20.27 -4.80 -1.05
N TYR A 292 -19.73 -5.30 -2.16
CA TYR A 292 -18.44 -4.88 -2.68
C TYR A 292 -18.48 -3.43 -3.18
N GLN A 293 -17.53 -2.61 -2.74
CA GLN A 293 -17.58 -1.15 -2.92
C GLN A 293 -16.32 -0.53 -3.54
N CYS A 294 -15.30 -1.33 -3.89
CA CYS A 294 -14.08 -0.81 -4.51
C CYS A 294 -14.15 -0.77 -6.06
N ALA A 295 -15.11 -1.47 -6.68
CA ALA A 295 -15.31 -1.40 -8.13
C ALA A 295 -16.25 -0.25 -8.49
N ARG A 296 -15.67 0.89 -8.86
CA ARG A 296 -16.25 1.90 -9.76
C ARG A 296 -15.10 2.57 -10.51
#